data_AF-A0A7X5N2G1-F1
#
_entry.id   AF-A0A7X5N2G1-F1
#
_cell.length_a   1.000
_cell.length_b   1.000
_cell.length_c   1.000
_cell.angle_alpha   90.00
_cell.angle_beta   90.00
_cell.angle_gamma   90.00
#
_symmetry.space_group_name_H-M   'P 1'
#
loop_
_entity.id
_entity.type
_entity.pdbx_description
1 polymer ?
#
loop_
_entity_poly.entity_id
_entity_poly.type
_entity_poly.pdbx_seq_one_letter_code
_entity_poly.pdbx_strand_id
1 'polypeptide(L)'
;ATAELLTQFEAIDSKTLDEQRQLSLQMMLGQLRDKLEGIDLKTYAMPLEPIGGIQLGLAGYGDAFPFENAKDYQDYIKRLQTIPTVIDQVIAVSRQGAKEGLVQPRYLLERLPEQIDKIAALTGEQSP
;
A
#
# COMPACT_ATOMS: atom_id res chain seq x y z
N ALA A 1 -16.87 1.65 -2.68
CA ALA A 1 -15.80 1.76 -3.71
C ALA A 1 -15.42 0.40 -4.33
N THR A 2 -14.64 -0.49 -3.68
CA THR A 2 -14.18 -1.74 -4.34
C THR A 2 -15.32 -2.72 -4.68
N ALA A 3 -16.27 -2.94 -3.77
CA ALA A 3 -17.42 -3.80 -4.05
C ALA A 3 -18.31 -3.24 -5.17
N GLU A 4 -18.52 -1.93 -5.20
CA GLU A 4 -19.29 -1.26 -6.26
C GLU A 4 -18.60 -1.41 -7.63
N LEU A 5 -17.27 -1.25 -7.68
CA LEU A 5 -16.49 -1.49 -8.89
C LEU A 5 -16.59 -2.96 -9.33
N LEU A 6 -16.51 -3.92 -8.40
CA LEU A 6 -16.69 -5.33 -8.74
C LEU A 6 -18.03 -5.57 -9.41
N THR A 7 -19.12 -5.04 -8.84
CA THR A 7 -20.45 -5.13 -9.46
C THR A 7 -20.51 -4.50 -10.85
N GLN A 8 -19.87 -3.34 -11.05
CA GLN A 8 -19.81 -2.70 -12.37
C GLN A 8 -19.08 -3.56 -13.41
N PHE A 9 -17.95 -4.17 -13.03
CA PHE A 9 -17.19 -5.04 -13.92
C PHE A 9 -17.89 -6.37 -14.18
N GLU A 10 -18.58 -6.95 -13.19
CA GLU A 10 -19.38 -8.17 -13.35
C GLU A 10 -20.58 -7.98 -14.28
N ALA A 11 -21.08 -6.75 -14.42
CA ALA A 11 -22.17 -6.41 -15.34
C ALA A 11 -21.73 -6.32 -16.82
N ILE A 12 -20.43 -6.34 -17.10
CA ILE A 12 -19.91 -6.26 -18.48
C ILE A 12 -20.09 -7.62 -19.17
N ASP A 13 -20.83 -7.63 -20.28
CA ASP A 13 -20.93 -8.84 -21.12
C ASP A 13 -19.60 -9.09 -21.85
N SER A 14 -18.82 -10.05 -21.34
CA SER A 14 -17.50 -10.39 -21.87
C SER A 14 -17.53 -10.80 -23.35
N LYS A 15 -18.65 -11.31 -23.86
CA LYS A 15 -18.79 -11.73 -25.27
C LYS A 15 -18.77 -10.56 -26.24
N THR A 16 -19.02 -9.34 -25.76
CA THR A 16 -18.98 -8.12 -26.56
C THR A 16 -17.57 -7.53 -26.71
N LEU A 17 -16.61 -8.08 -25.97
CA LEU A 17 -15.23 -7.62 -25.94
C LEU A 17 -14.34 -8.44 -26.89
N ASP A 18 -13.27 -7.83 -27.39
CA ASP A 18 -12.17 -8.56 -28.04
C ASP A 18 -11.34 -9.37 -27.03
N GLU A 19 -10.49 -10.26 -27.52
CA GLU A 19 -9.69 -11.18 -26.70
C GLU A 19 -8.83 -10.44 -25.65
N GLN A 20 -8.22 -9.31 -26.01
CA GLN A 20 -7.40 -8.53 -25.10
C GLN A 20 -8.23 -7.90 -23.97
N ARG A 21 -9.40 -7.35 -24.28
CA ARG A 21 -10.31 -6.78 -23.29
C ARG A 21 -10.98 -7.85 -22.44
N GLN A 22 -11.25 -9.03 -22.99
CA GLN A 22 -11.72 -10.19 -22.19
C GLN A 22 -10.69 -10.59 -21.14
N LEU A 23 -9.41 -10.71 -21.52
CA LEU A 23 -8.33 -10.99 -20.58
C LEU A 23 -8.21 -9.90 -19.51
N SER A 24 -8.26 -8.63 -19.93
CA SER A 24 -8.18 -7.48 -19.02
C SER A 24 -9.33 -7.47 -18.01
N LEU A 25 -10.55 -7.78 -18.46
CA LEU A 25 -11.73 -7.92 -17.60
C LEU A 25 -11.54 -9.04 -16.58
N GLN A 26 -11.08 -10.22 -17.02
CA GLN A 26 -10.84 -11.35 -16.12
C GLN A 26 -9.81 -11.01 -15.04
N MET A 27 -8.69 -10.36 -15.42
CA MET A 27 -7.65 -9.93 -14.48
C MET A 27 -8.20 -8.91 -13.46
N MET A 28 -8.97 -7.93 -13.92
CA MET A 28 -9.57 -6.92 -13.03
C MET A 28 -10.56 -7.54 -12.04
N LEU A 29 -11.43 -8.45 -12.51
CA LEU A 29 -12.34 -9.18 -11.65
C LEU A 29 -11.61 -9.99 -10.58
N GLY A 30 -10.51 -10.66 -10.94
CA GLY A 30 -9.63 -11.35 -10.00
C GLY A 30 -9.06 -10.40 -8.94
N GLN A 31 -8.41 -9.32 -9.37
CA GLN A 31 -7.82 -8.32 -8.47
C GLN A 31 -8.82 -7.70 -7.50
N LEU A 32 -10.03 -7.39 -7.98
CA LEU A 32 -11.09 -6.81 -7.13
C LEU A 32 -11.60 -7.81 -6.09
N ARG A 33 -11.75 -9.08 -6.46
CA ARG A 33 -12.16 -10.15 -5.55
C ARG A 33 -11.08 -10.44 -4.51
N ASP A 34 -9.83 -10.60 -4.93
CA ASP A 34 -8.69 -10.80 -4.03
C ASP A 34 -8.56 -9.65 -3.02
N LYS A 35 -8.82 -8.41 -3.46
CA LYS A 35 -8.82 -7.24 -2.58
C LYS A 35 -9.93 -7.30 -1.53
N LEU A 36 -11.14 -7.72 -1.91
CA LEU A 36 -12.25 -7.87 -0.96
C LEU A 36 -11.97 -9.01 0.03
N GLU A 37 -11.50 -10.16 -0.45
CA GLU A 37 -11.11 -11.28 0.40
C GLU A 37 -9.99 -10.88 1.39
N GLY A 38 -9.00 -10.11 0.94
CA GLY A 38 -7.96 -9.57 1.83
C GLY A 38 -8.52 -8.65 2.92
N ILE A 39 -9.55 -7.86 2.62
CA ILE A 39 -10.24 -7.03 3.62
C ILE A 39 -10.99 -7.92 4.62
N ASP A 40 -11.69 -8.96 4.16
CA ASP A 40 -12.41 -9.91 5.01
C ASP A 40 -11.46 -10.69 5.92
N LEU A 41 -10.28 -11.06 5.41
CA LEU A 41 -9.18 -11.68 6.15
C LEU A 41 -8.37 -10.68 6.99
N LYS A 42 -8.71 -9.40 6.95
CA LYS A 42 -8.06 -8.31 7.70
C LYS A 42 -6.55 -8.22 7.44
N THR A 43 -6.08 -8.50 6.23
CA THR A 43 -4.65 -8.44 5.89
C THR A 43 -4.07 -7.04 6.09
N TYR A 44 -4.91 -5.99 6.00
CA TYR A 44 -4.55 -4.61 6.32
C TYR A 44 -4.10 -4.40 7.78
N ALA A 45 -4.43 -5.31 8.70
CA ALA A 45 -4.01 -5.25 10.10
C ALA A 45 -2.53 -5.64 10.30
N MET A 46 -1.86 -6.14 9.25
CA MET A 46 -0.44 -6.49 9.22
C MET A 46 0.35 -5.58 8.26
N PRO A 47 0.39 -4.25 8.47
CA PRO A 47 0.97 -3.30 7.52
C PRO A 47 2.50 -3.33 7.45
N LEU A 48 3.15 -4.02 8.39
CA LEU A 48 4.61 -4.12 8.51
C LEU A 48 5.08 -5.49 8.02
N GLU A 49 5.83 -5.53 6.92
CA GLU A 49 6.43 -6.76 6.38
C GLU A 49 7.66 -6.44 5.50
N PRO A 50 8.65 -7.34 5.37
CA PRO A 50 9.97 -6.96 4.85
C PRO A 50 10.06 -6.64 3.35
N ILE A 51 9.05 -6.98 2.54
CA ILE A 51 9.10 -6.88 1.07
C ILE A 51 8.18 -5.76 0.55
N GLY A 52 6.95 -5.70 1.03
CA GLY A 52 5.92 -4.74 0.60
C GLY A 52 5.30 -3.95 1.73
N GLY A 53 5.91 -3.95 2.92
CA GLY A 53 5.40 -3.22 4.08
C GLY A 53 5.39 -1.70 3.87
N ILE A 54 4.52 -1.04 4.62
CA ILE A 54 4.30 0.41 4.51
C ILE A 54 5.57 1.23 4.75
N GLN A 55 6.52 0.72 5.54
CA GLN A 55 7.80 1.38 5.79
C GLN A 55 8.66 1.53 4.51
N LEU A 56 8.52 0.61 3.56
CA LEU A 56 9.18 0.69 2.26
C LEU A 56 8.41 1.60 1.31
N GLY A 57 7.08 1.49 1.29
CA GLY A 57 6.22 2.32 0.46
C GLY A 57 6.34 3.81 0.80
N LEU A 58 6.39 4.16 2.09
CA LEU A 58 6.56 5.55 2.54
C LEU A 58 7.90 6.14 2.07
N ALA A 59 8.98 5.35 2.11
CA ALA A 59 10.28 5.78 1.62
C ALA A 59 10.29 5.95 0.10
N GLY A 60 9.69 5.03 -0.65
CA GLY A 60 9.71 5.08 -2.13
C GLY A 60 8.73 6.07 -2.77
N TYR A 61 7.88 6.76 -2.02
CA TYR A 61 6.87 7.66 -2.62
C TYR A 61 7.44 8.94 -3.24
N GLY A 62 8.67 9.33 -2.89
CA GLY A 62 9.35 10.46 -3.52
C GLY A 62 9.59 10.24 -5.02
N ASP A 63 10.02 9.04 -5.40
CA ASP A 63 10.39 8.68 -6.77
C ASP A 63 9.24 8.81 -7.79
N ALA A 64 8.00 8.73 -7.32
CA ALA A 64 6.81 8.80 -8.15
C ALA A 64 6.24 10.22 -8.32
N PHE A 65 6.81 11.22 -7.64
CA PHE A 65 6.30 12.59 -7.68
C PHE A 65 6.89 13.35 -8.87
N PRO A 66 6.07 14.05 -9.68
CA PRO A 66 6.60 15.01 -10.65
C PRO A 66 7.28 16.14 -9.86
N PHE A 67 8.47 16.58 -10.28
CA PHE A 67 9.19 17.71 -9.68
C PHE A 67 9.47 18.75 -10.76
N GLU A 68 8.44 19.11 -11.53
CA GLU A 68 8.58 19.93 -12.74
C GLU A 68 8.33 21.41 -12.46
N ASN A 69 7.51 21.72 -11.45
CA ASN A 69 7.14 23.08 -11.14
C ASN A 69 7.00 23.32 -9.62
N ALA A 70 6.95 24.59 -9.21
CA ALA A 70 6.92 24.98 -7.81
C ALA A 70 5.73 24.39 -7.01
N LYS A 71 4.59 24.16 -7.65
CA LYS A 71 3.43 23.55 -6.99
C LYS A 71 3.72 22.09 -6.60
N ASP A 72 4.43 21.34 -7.45
CA ASP A 72 4.73 19.94 -7.15
C ASP A 72 5.61 19.82 -5.89
N TYR A 73 6.63 20.66 -5.76
CA TYR A 73 7.44 20.74 -4.54
C TYR A 73 6.61 21.11 -3.30
N GLN A 74 5.70 22.08 -3.42
CA GLN A 74 4.83 22.48 -2.31
C GLN A 74 3.89 21.35 -1.88
N ASP A 75 3.32 20.62 -2.84
CA ASP A 75 2.46 19.48 -2.55
C ASP A 75 3.24 18.32 -1.92
N TYR A 76 4.47 18.06 -2.40
CA TYR A 76 5.35 17.06 -1.82
C TYR A 76 5.72 17.41 -0.37
N ILE A 77 6.11 18.66 -0.09
CA ILE A 77 6.39 19.13 1.28
C ILE A 77 5.17 18.94 2.19
N LYS A 78 3.97 19.30 1.73
CA LYS A 78 2.73 19.06 2.49
C LYS A 78 2.51 17.58 2.77
N ARG A 79 2.82 16.70 1.82
CA ARG A 79 2.72 15.25 2.00
C ARG A 79 3.76 14.74 3.01
N LEU A 80 5.00 15.23 2.97
CA LEU A 80 6.02 14.88 3.96
C LEU A 80 5.58 15.28 5.38
N GLN A 81 4.91 16.42 5.53
CA GLN A 81 4.38 16.88 6.82
C GLN A 81 3.30 15.96 7.40
N THR A 82 2.64 15.11 6.60
CA THR A 82 1.65 14.15 7.11
C THR A 82 2.23 12.81 7.55
N ILE A 83 3.50 12.53 7.23
CA ILE A 83 4.16 11.25 7.57
C ILE A 83 4.04 10.89 9.06
N PRO A 84 4.25 11.80 10.03
CA PRO A 84 4.07 11.46 11.44
C PRO A 84 2.67 10.92 11.76
N THR A 85 1.63 11.49 11.16
CA THR A 85 0.25 11.04 11.36
C THR A 85 0.04 9.64 10.77
N VAL A 86 0.62 9.36 9.60
CA VAL A 86 0.56 8.04 8.98
C VAL A 86 1.29 7.00 9.84
N ILE A 87 2.44 7.34 10.41
CA ILE A 87 3.19 6.46 11.33
C ILE A 87 2.34 6.12 12.56
N ASP A 88 1.69 7.11 13.18
CA ASP A 88 0.80 6.87 14.33
C ASP A 88 -0.36 5.94 13.98
N GLN A 89 -0.94 6.09 12.79
CA GLN A 89 -2.00 5.21 12.29
C GLN A 89 -1.49 3.79 12.06
N VAL A 90 -0.31 3.63 11.46
CA VAL A 90 0.33 2.31 11.25
C VAL A 90 0.59 1.63 12.59
N ILE A 91 1.09 2.35 13.59
CA ILE A 91 1.30 1.82 14.94
C ILE A 91 -0.04 1.38 15.56
N ALA A 92 -1.07 2.22 15.46
CA ALA A 92 -2.40 1.91 16.00
C ALA A 92 -3.00 0.64 15.36
N VAL A 93 -2.96 0.54 14.03
CA VAL A 93 -3.45 -0.62 13.28
C VAL A 93 -2.64 -1.88 13.61
N SER A 94 -1.30 -1.77 13.66
CA SER A 94 -0.42 -2.91 13.99
C SER A 94 -0.68 -3.43 15.41
N ARG A 95 -0.91 -2.53 16.38
CA ARG A 95 -1.26 -2.90 17.75
C ARG A 95 -2.63 -3.56 17.82
N GLN A 96 -3.59 -3.12 17.01
CA GLN A 96 -4.89 -3.77 16.92
C GLN A 96 -4.77 -5.17 16.33
N GLY A 97 -4.05 -5.32 15.21
CA GLY A 97 -3.76 -6.62 14.60
C GLY A 97 -3.10 -7.59 15.60
N ALA A 98 -2.12 -7.10 16.36
CA ALA A 98 -1.46 -7.89 17.42
C ALA A 98 -2.41 -8.42 18.49
N LYS A 99 -3.42 -7.65 18.90
CA LYS A 99 -4.43 -8.10 19.87
C LYS A 99 -5.35 -9.18 19.27
N GLU A 100 -5.57 -9.15 17.96
CA GLU A 100 -6.40 -10.11 17.22
C GLU A 100 -5.61 -11.33 16.73
N GLY A 101 -4.30 -11.42 17.02
CA GLY A 101 -3.43 -12.49 16.53
C GLY A 101 -3.04 -12.34 15.04
N LEU A 102 -3.35 -11.20 14.43
CA LEU A 102 -3.00 -10.85 13.05
C LEU A 102 -1.63 -10.16 13.05
N VAL A 103 -0.57 -10.97 13.09
CA VAL A 103 0.81 -10.51 13.04
C VAL A 103 1.62 -11.35 12.08
N GLN A 104 2.62 -10.75 11.46
CA GLN A 104 3.58 -11.50 10.67
C GLN A 104 4.37 -12.48 11.55
N PRO A 105 4.88 -13.59 10.99
CA PRO A 105 5.83 -14.45 11.67
C PRO A 105 6.98 -13.68 12.33
N ARG A 106 7.29 -14.06 13.57
CA ARG A 106 8.28 -13.36 14.41
C ARG A 106 9.61 -13.08 13.71
N TYR A 107 10.15 -14.06 13.00
CA TYR A 107 11.45 -13.93 12.33
C TYR A 107 11.47 -12.86 11.22
N LEU A 108 10.30 -12.53 10.64
CA LEU A 108 10.17 -11.42 9.68
C LEU A 108 10.19 -10.08 10.41
N LEU A 109 9.46 -9.97 11.53
CA LEU A 109 9.35 -8.74 12.31
C LEU A 109 10.66 -8.37 13.00
N GLU A 110 11.45 -9.33 13.47
CA GLU A 110 12.74 -9.08 14.13
C GLU A 110 13.76 -8.37 13.23
N ARG A 111 13.58 -8.44 11.90
CA ARG A 111 14.45 -7.78 10.92
C ARG A 111 14.01 -6.36 10.56
N LEU A 112 12.77 -5.99 10.87
CA LEU A 112 12.20 -4.71 10.47
C LEU A 112 12.86 -3.51 11.15
N PRO A 113 13.21 -3.53 12.45
CA PRO A 113 13.89 -2.39 13.08
C PRO A 113 15.17 -2.00 12.34
N GLU A 114 16.04 -2.97 12.03
CA GLU A 114 17.29 -2.71 11.29
C GLU A 114 17.01 -2.14 9.89
N GLN A 115 15.96 -2.62 9.21
CA GLN A 115 15.55 -2.09 7.90
C GLN A 115 15.06 -0.63 8.01
N ILE A 116 14.23 -0.32 9.02
CA ILE A 116 13.70 1.03 9.24
C ILE A 116 14.83 1.99 9.63
N ASP A 117 15.75 1.57 10.51
CA ASP A 117 16.89 2.38 10.92
C ASP A 117 17.78 2.74 9.73
N LYS A 118 18.01 1.79 8.81
CA LYS A 118 18.76 2.03 7.56
C LYS A 118 18.09 3.07 6.67
N ILE A 119 16.77 3.05 6.56
CA ILE A 119 16.00 4.04 5.79
C ILE A 119 16.10 5.42 6.47
N ALA A 120 15.89 5.47 7.78
CA ALA A 120 15.87 6.71 8.56
C ALA A 120 17.26 7.37 8.71
N ALA A 121 18.35 6.61 8.58
CA ALA A 121 19.71 7.11 8.66
C ALA A 121 20.16 7.87 7.40
N LEU A 122 19.46 7.72 6.27
CA LEU A 122 19.76 8.43 5.03
C LEU A 122 19.39 9.92 5.17
N THR A 123 20.20 10.81 4.59
CA THR A 123 20.02 12.27 4.73
C THR A 123 20.30 13.02 3.43
N GLY A 124 19.76 14.24 3.31
CA GLY A 124 19.99 15.10 2.15
C GLY A 124 19.60 14.42 0.84
N GLU A 125 20.48 14.47 -0.16
CA GLU A 125 20.30 13.82 -1.47
C GLU A 125 20.23 12.29 -1.41
N GLN A 126 20.63 11.69 -0.28
CA GLN A 126 20.56 10.24 -0.08
C GLN A 126 19.24 9.81 0.57
N SER A 127 18.47 10.76 1.11
CA SER A 127 17.12 10.47 1.61
C SER A 127 16.25 10.03 0.43
N PRO A 128 15.50 8.93 0.55
CA PRO A 128 14.41 8.59 -0.37
C PRO A 128 13.39 9.74 -0.49
#